data_AF-A0A494WXQ1-F1
#
_entry.id   AF-A0A494WXQ1-F1
#
_cell.length_a   1.000
_cell.length_b   1.000
_cell.length_c   1.000
_cell.angle_alpha   90.00
_cell.angle_beta   90.00
_cell.angle_gamma   90.00
#
_symmetry.space_group_name_H-M   'P 1'
#
loop_
_entity.id
_entity.type
_entity.pdbx_description
1 polymer ?
#
loop_
_entity_poly.entity_id
_entity_poly.type
_entity_poly.pdbx_seq_one_letter_code
_entity_poly.pdbx_strand_id
1 'polypeptide(L)'
;MSITLSIPKTSLVVLCGSAGCGKSTFAARWFKDTQIVSSDRCRALVSDEEENMAASPQAFKVFHCLIEQRLALGRLTVADSTALTARARRDLLKQARRHDFQAVLIVFNFPEKLCQRLNAGRRRVVESRVITEHQRLLRESLSTVHREGFDQVYILDPEEARRARVEIVPLPVESPARGPFDLIGDVHGCLVELEDLLTRLGYRRRGKIWFHPENRKVVFLGDLGDRGPFNLAAINLAMDMVEAGHALYVPGNHCKKLAGFLSGRRVQVRHGLEKTTRELERLSSAERDAFARRFLQFFHRAVPYLILDEGRLVAVHGGIKEKMIGRLSPRIRDFCLYGDATGEVTPEGLPVRRDWAKEYRGQALVVYGHTPVPLPVFRNNTIDIDQGCVMGGKLTALRYPEREIVQVPARQVYYAPVKSLAGRVAAK
;
A
#
# COMPACT_ATOMS: atom_id res chain seq x y z
N MET A 1 9.80 -21.97 -20.14
CA MET A 1 8.64 -21.26 -19.56
C MET A 1 8.87 -19.77 -19.75
N SER A 2 7.83 -19.00 -20.11
CA SER A 2 7.91 -17.53 -20.21
C SER A 2 8.00 -16.91 -18.81
N ILE A 3 8.73 -15.81 -18.67
CA ILE A 3 8.84 -15.05 -17.41
C ILE A 3 7.90 -13.85 -17.50
N THR A 4 7.02 -13.66 -16.53
CA THR A 4 6.11 -12.50 -16.50
C THR A 4 6.59 -11.48 -15.47
N LEU A 5 6.74 -10.22 -15.90
CA LEU A 5 7.09 -9.08 -15.08
C LEU A 5 5.80 -8.27 -14.83
N SER A 6 5.23 -8.41 -13.64
CA SER A 6 3.99 -7.73 -13.24
C SER A 6 4.31 -6.34 -12.68
N ILE A 7 4.13 -5.31 -13.50
CA ILE A 7 4.48 -3.93 -13.17
C ILE A 7 3.22 -3.15 -12.78
N PRO A 8 3.13 -2.59 -11.57
CA PRO A 8 1.98 -1.77 -11.18
C PRO A 8 1.82 -0.56 -12.10
N LYS A 9 0.58 -0.21 -12.43
CA LYS A 9 0.26 0.90 -13.36
C LYS A 9 0.77 2.28 -12.92
N THR A 10 1.06 2.47 -11.64
CA THR A 10 1.67 3.68 -11.07
C THR A 10 3.10 3.40 -10.60
N SER A 11 3.99 3.14 -11.57
CA SER A 11 5.41 2.84 -11.31
C SER A 11 6.36 3.78 -12.06
N LEU A 12 7.52 4.01 -11.45
CA LEU A 12 8.75 4.38 -12.16
C LEU A 12 9.53 3.09 -12.41
N VAL A 13 9.65 2.68 -13.66
CA VAL A 13 10.47 1.54 -14.08
C VAL A 13 11.86 2.05 -14.44
N VAL A 14 12.90 1.56 -13.78
CA VAL A 14 14.29 1.91 -14.05
C VAL A 14 14.95 0.75 -14.78
N LEU A 15 15.45 1.01 -15.98
CA LEU A 15 16.25 0.04 -16.72
C LEU A 15 17.71 0.19 -16.31
N CYS A 16 18.37 -0.92 -15.99
CA CYS A 16 19.76 -0.95 -15.55
C CYS A 16 20.54 -1.99 -16.36
N GLY A 17 21.68 -1.61 -16.92
CA GLY A 17 22.52 -2.54 -17.68
C GLY A 17 23.46 -1.85 -18.64
N SER A 18 24.45 -2.60 -19.13
CA SER A 18 25.49 -2.11 -20.02
C SER A 18 24.95 -1.60 -21.37
N ALA A 19 25.76 -0.83 -22.09
CA ALA A 19 25.45 -0.52 -23.48
C ALA A 19 25.41 -1.82 -24.31
N GLY A 20 24.49 -1.90 -25.27
CA GLY A 20 24.35 -3.09 -26.13
C GLY A 20 23.57 -4.26 -25.52
N CYS A 21 23.12 -4.22 -24.25
CA CYS A 21 22.32 -5.30 -23.66
C CYS A 21 20.81 -5.27 -24.00
N GLY A 22 20.38 -4.38 -24.90
CA GLY A 22 19.00 -4.39 -25.42
C GLY A 22 17.93 -3.67 -24.56
N LYS A 23 18.30 -2.85 -23.57
CA LYS A 23 17.35 -2.08 -22.72
C LYS A 23 16.28 -1.33 -23.54
N SER A 24 16.70 -0.47 -24.46
CA SER A 24 15.79 0.35 -25.27
C SER A 24 14.90 -0.52 -26.17
N THR A 25 15.42 -1.63 -26.68
CA THR A 25 14.65 -2.61 -27.47
C THR A 25 13.60 -3.31 -26.62
N PHE A 26 13.95 -3.70 -25.39
CA PHE A 26 13.00 -4.25 -24.42
C PHE A 26 11.94 -3.22 -24.05
N ALA A 27 12.32 -1.97 -23.83
CA ALA A 27 11.42 -0.88 -23.49
C ALA A 27 10.39 -0.65 -24.62
N ALA A 28 10.85 -0.48 -25.86
CA ALA A 28 10.01 -0.24 -27.02
C ALA A 28 9.07 -1.43 -27.34
N ARG A 29 9.46 -2.65 -26.98
CA ARG A 29 8.61 -3.84 -27.16
C ARG A 29 7.39 -3.84 -26.22
N TRP A 30 7.54 -3.31 -25.00
CA TRP A 30 6.59 -3.55 -23.92
C TRP A 30 5.89 -2.29 -23.39
N PHE A 31 6.43 -1.11 -23.67
CA PHE A 31 5.86 0.16 -23.22
C PHE A 31 5.61 1.07 -24.41
N LYS A 32 4.64 1.98 -24.26
CA LYS A 32 4.37 3.00 -25.27
C LYS A 32 5.57 3.94 -25.38
N ASP A 33 5.85 4.47 -26.56
CA ASP A 33 6.91 5.48 -26.75
C ASP A 33 6.76 6.68 -25.82
N THR A 34 5.52 7.08 -25.56
CA THR A 34 5.20 8.17 -24.65
C THR A 34 5.43 7.83 -23.17
N GLN A 35 5.68 6.57 -22.81
CA GLN A 35 6.03 6.13 -21.45
C GLN A 35 7.54 6.11 -21.22
N ILE A 36 8.35 6.08 -22.28
CA ILE A 36 9.79 5.91 -22.21
C ILE A 36 10.46 7.28 -22.21
N VAL A 37 11.20 7.58 -21.15
CA VAL A 37 12.09 8.74 -21.06
C VAL A 37 13.51 8.22 -21.23
N SER A 38 14.11 8.47 -22.39
CA SER A 38 15.48 8.04 -22.73
C SER A 38 16.48 9.18 -22.55
N SER A 39 17.60 8.90 -21.87
CA SER A 39 18.67 9.90 -21.71
C SER A 39 19.34 10.25 -23.05
N ASP A 40 19.34 9.33 -24.02
CA ASP A 40 19.87 9.57 -25.36
C ASP A 40 18.92 10.49 -26.16
N ARG A 41 17.60 10.23 -26.12
CA ARG A 41 16.61 11.13 -26.74
C ARG A 41 16.61 12.52 -26.11
N CYS A 42 16.78 12.61 -24.79
CA CYS A 42 16.93 13.90 -24.11
C CYS A 42 18.18 14.64 -24.56
N ARG A 43 19.25 13.93 -24.96
CA ARG A 43 20.48 14.52 -25.50
C ARG A 43 20.24 15.10 -26.89
N ALA A 44 19.61 14.32 -27.79
CA ALA A 44 19.21 14.85 -29.09
C ALA A 44 18.32 16.10 -28.99
N LEU A 45 17.39 16.15 -28.03
CA LEU A 45 16.53 17.34 -27.84
C LEU A 45 17.29 18.61 -27.43
N VAL A 46 18.49 18.50 -26.84
CA VAL A 46 19.26 19.66 -26.37
C VAL A 46 20.48 19.97 -27.24
N SER A 47 20.88 19.06 -28.14
CA SER A 47 22.09 19.21 -28.95
C SER A 47 21.94 18.73 -30.40
N ASP A 48 20.72 18.43 -30.86
CA ASP A 48 20.37 17.85 -32.16
C ASP A 48 21.01 16.48 -32.48
N GLU A 49 21.91 15.99 -31.61
CA GLU A 49 22.65 14.75 -31.75
C GLU A 49 22.59 13.90 -30.47
N GLU A 50 22.24 12.60 -30.59
CA GLU A 50 22.29 11.67 -29.46
C GLU A 50 23.73 11.37 -28.99
N GLU A 51 24.73 11.68 -29.81
CA GLU A 51 26.13 11.27 -29.61
C GLU A 51 26.98 12.34 -28.91
N ASN A 52 26.46 13.57 -28.81
CA ASN A 52 27.18 14.70 -28.23
C ASN A 52 27.32 14.57 -26.70
N MET A 53 28.31 13.79 -26.25
CA MET A 53 28.54 13.49 -24.84
C MET A 53 28.78 14.74 -23.98
N ALA A 54 29.24 15.86 -24.56
CA ALA A 54 29.40 17.14 -23.85
C ALA A 54 28.06 17.73 -23.37
N ALA A 55 26.95 17.41 -24.05
CA ALA A 55 25.61 17.81 -23.67
C ALA A 55 24.96 16.90 -22.60
N SER A 56 25.66 15.88 -22.10
CA SER A 56 25.12 14.95 -21.09
C SER A 56 24.58 15.65 -19.84
N PRO A 57 25.24 16.68 -19.26
CA PRO A 57 24.69 17.39 -18.09
C PRO A 57 23.33 18.04 -18.38
N GLN A 58 23.15 18.66 -19.55
CA GLN A 58 21.89 19.27 -20.00
C GLN A 58 20.84 18.19 -20.27
N ALA A 59 21.22 17.11 -20.94
CA ALA A 59 20.35 15.96 -21.23
C ALA A 59 19.77 15.35 -19.95
N PHE A 60 20.60 15.16 -18.91
CA PHE A 60 20.12 14.61 -17.63
C PHE A 60 19.20 15.57 -16.86
N LYS A 61 19.36 16.90 -17.01
CA LYS A 61 18.39 17.87 -16.47
C LYS A 61 17.00 17.69 -17.11
N VAL A 62 16.95 17.56 -18.43
CA VAL A 62 15.70 17.31 -19.17
C VAL A 62 15.11 15.94 -18.80
N PHE A 63 15.94 14.90 -18.74
CA PHE A 63 15.55 13.55 -18.35
C PHE A 63 14.85 13.51 -16.99
N HIS A 64 15.48 14.08 -15.96
CA HIS A 64 14.90 14.11 -14.61
C HIS A 64 13.66 15.00 -14.54
N CYS A 65 13.63 16.14 -15.25
CA CYS A 65 12.47 17.02 -15.31
C CYS A 65 11.26 16.31 -15.94
N LEU A 66 11.45 15.64 -17.08
CA LEU A 66 10.37 14.93 -17.75
C LEU A 66 9.82 13.78 -16.90
N ILE A 67 10.69 13.01 -16.24
CA ILE A 67 10.26 11.99 -15.28
C ILE A 67 9.40 12.62 -14.18
N GLU A 68 9.88 13.72 -13.56
CA GLU A 68 9.16 14.42 -12.49
C GLU A 68 7.74 14.83 -12.90
N GLN A 69 7.59 15.46 -14.08
CA GLN A 69 6.29 15.93 -14.58
C GLN A 69 5.34 14.77 -14.85
N ARG A 70 5.85 13.66 -15.40
CA ARG A 70 5.02 12.47 -15.67
C ARG A 70 4.52 11.81 -14.39
N LEU A 71 5.37 11.71 -13.38
CA LEU A 71 5.00 11.15 -12.08
C LEU A 71 3.96 12.04 -11.38
N ALA A 72 4.11 13.38 -11.45
CA ALA A 72 3.13 14.32 -10.93
C ALA A 72 1.74 14.11 -11.55
N LEU A 73 1.69 13.82 -12.86
CA LEU A 73 0.48 13.51 -13.62
C LEU A 73 -0.04 12.08 -13.46
N GLY A 74 0.52 11.26 -12.57
CA GLY A 74 0.04 9.90 -12.34
C GLY A 74 0.40 8.90 -13.46
N ARG A 75 1.40 9.19 -14.30
CA ARG A 75 1.71 8.38 -15.49
C ARG A 75 2.85 7.37 -15.24
N LEU A 76 2.60 6.10 -15.59
CA LEU A 76 3.66 5.07 -15.72
C LEU A 76 4.81 5.63 -16.56
N THR A 77 6.03 5.51 -16.04
CA THR A 77 7.21 6.09 -16.67
C THR A 77 8.36 5.10 -16.62
N VAL A 78 9.03 4.91 -17.76
CA VAL A 78 10.21 4.07 -17.91
C VAL A 78 11.42 4.98 -18.09
N ALA A 79 12.36 4.92 -17.16
CA ALA A 79 13.64 5.60 -17.22
C ALA A 79 14.63 4.71 -17.98
N ASP A 80 14.80 4.98 -19.28
CA ASP A 80 15.80 4.31 -20.12
C ASP A 80 17.14 5.07 -20.06
N SER A 81 18.01 4.57 -19.19
CA SER A 81 19.40 5.00 -19.04
C SER A 81 20.26 3.78 -18.69
N THR A 82 21.57 3.92 -18.55
CA THR A 82 22.40 2.80 -18.06
C THR A 82 22.14 2.49 -16.58
N ALA A 83 21.84 3.49 -15.76
CA ALA A 83 21.56 3.40 -14.31
C ALA A 83 22.53 2.48 -13.52
N LEU A 84 23.79 2.41 -13.95
CA LEU A 84 24.79 1.48 -13.39
C LEU A 84 25.41 1.93 -12.07
N THR A 85 25.29 3.21 -11.71
CA THR A 85 25.80 3.71 -10.42
C THR A 85 24.71 3.73 -9.36
N ALA A 86 25.06 3.42 -8.11
CA ALA A 86 24.15 3.50 -6.97
C ALA A 86 23.60 4.93 -6.76
N ARG A 87 24.35 5.97 -7.19
CA ARG A 87 23.87 7.36 -7.15
C ARG A 87 22.72 7.57 -8.15
N ALA A 88 22.89 7.17 -9.41
CA ALA A 88 21.87 7.33 -10.44
C ALA A 88 20.56 6.61 -10.06
N ARG A 89 20.66 5.37 -9.56
CA ARG A 89 19.49 4.62 -9.09
C ARG A 89 18.80 5.29 -7.89
N ARG A 90 19.58 5.78 -6.93
CA ARG A 90 19.05 6.48 -5.75
C ARG A 90 18.33 7.78 -6.12
N ASP A 91 18.82 8.52 -7.10
CA ASP A 91 18.18 9.77 -7.53
C ASP A 91 16.83 9.48 -8.21
N LEU A 92 16.74 8.45 -9.06
CA LEU A 92 15.48 7.98 -9.63
C LEU A 92 14.52 7.43 -8.56
N LEU A 93 15.02 6.63 -7.62
CA LEU A 93 14.23 6.12 -6.50
C LEU A 93 13.65 7.28 -5.67
N LYS A 94 14.45 8.31 -5.38
CA LYS A 94 13.97 9.52 -4.69
C LYS A 94 12.84 10.20 -5.45
N GLN A 95 12.92 10.32 -6.78
CA GLN A 95 11.83 10.90 -7.58
C GLN A 95 10.55 10.07 -7.46
N ALA A 96 10.64 8.74 -7.60
CA ALA A 96 9.49 7.86 -7.40
C ALA A 96 8.85 8.06 -6.01
N ARG A 97 9.67 8.10 -4.95
CA ARG A 97 9.19 8.26 -3.57
C ARG A 97 8.53 9.61 -3.30
N ARG A 98 9.04 10.73 -3.87
CA ARG A 98 8.40 12.06 -3.71
C ARG A 98 6.96 12.08 -4.23
N HIS A 99 6.69 11.30 -5.26
CA HIS A 99 5.37 11.20 -5.90
C HIS A 99 4.53 10.03 -5.39
N ASP A 100 5.00 9.27 -4.39
CA ASP A 100 4.34 8.06 -3.87
C ASP A 100 4.16 6.94 -4.92
N PHE A 101 5.08 6.85 -5.88
CA PHE A 101 5.09 5.80 -6.90
C PHE A 101 5.84 4.55 -6.42
N GLN A 102 5.45 3.42 -6.99
CA GLN A 102 6.23 2.19 -6.92
C GLN A 102 7.50 2.35 -7.76
N ALA A 103 8.61 1.83 -7.27
CA ALA A 103 9.90 1.83 -7.96
C ALA A 103 10.26 0.39 -8.35
N VAL A 104 10.32 0.13 -9.65
CA VAL A 104 10.65 -1.18 -10.22
C VAL A 104 12.00 -1.08 -10.91
N LEU A 105 12.93 -1.96 -10.56
CA LEU A 105 14.24 -2.04 -11.20
C LEU A 105 14.28 -3.28 -12.11
N ILE A 106 14.65 -3.09 -13.37
CA ILE A 106 14.90 -4.19 -14.32
C ILE A 106 16.38 -4.16 -14.71
N VAL A 107 17.13 -5.15 -14.24
CA VAL A 107 18.57 -5.30 -14.46
C VAL A 107 18.81 -6.31 -15.58
N PHE A 108 19.52 -5.89 -16.63
CA PHE A 108 19.92 -6.73 -17.75
C PHE A 108 21.32 -7.27 -17.50
N ASN A 109 21.40 -8.48 -16.94
CA ASN A 109 22.65 -9.15 -16.59
C ASN A 109 23.22 -9.94 -17.77
N PHE A 110 23.64 -9.21 -18.80
CA PHE A 110 24.12 -9.82 -20.05
C PHE A 110 25.65 -9.95 -20.04
N PRO A 111 26.21 -11.07 -20.53
CA PRO A 111 27.66 -11.23 -20.63
C PRO A 111 28.33 -10.14 -21.47
N GLU A 112 29.53 -9.73 -21.08
CA GLU A 112 30.30 -8.67 -21.76
C GLU A 112 30.48 -8.95 -23.26
N LYS A 113 30.94 -10.16 -23.61
CA LYS A 113 31.15 -10.58 -25.01
C LYS A 113 29.89 -10.46 -25.86
N LEU A 114 28.72 -10.74 -25.26
CA LEU A 114 27.44 -10.60 -25.95
C LEU A 114 27.09 -9.13 -26.14
N CYS A 115 27.27 -8.30 -25.11
CA CYS A 115 27.04 -6.85 -25.20
C CYS A 115 27.92 -6.20 -26.28
N GLN A 116 29.21 -6.55 -26.35
CA GLN A 116 30.14 -6.08 -27.37
C GLN A 116 29.71 -6.49 -28.78
N ARG A 117 29.33 -7.77 -28.97
CA ARG A 117 28.83 -8.28 -30.26
C ARG A 117 27.57 -7.55 -30.73
N LEU A 118 26.60 -7.39 -29.84
CA LEU A 118 25.35 -6.68 -30.16
C LEU A 118 25.59 -5.20 -30.41
N ASN A 119 26.55 -4.58 -29.71
CA ASN A 119 26.91 -3.19 -29.88
C ASN A 119 27.61 -2.91 -31.23
N ALA A 120 28.37 -3.86 -31.78
CA ALA A 120 29.02 -3.72 -33.08
C ALA A 120 28.03 -3.57 -34.25
N GLY A 121 26.82 -4.10 -34.13
CA GLY A 121 25.77 -3.99 -35.14
C GLY A 121 24.86 -2.76 -34.98
N ARG A 122 25.16 -1.84 -34.05
CA ARG A 122 24.35 -0.64 -33.81
C ARG A 122 24.83 0.52 -34.66
N ARG A 123 23.90 1.40 -35.03
CA ARG A 123 24.21 2.70 -35.67
C ARG A 123 25.20 3.52 -34.84
N ARG A 124 25.03 3.52 -33.51
CA ARG A 124 25.97 4.08 -32.52
C ARG A 124 26.72 2.95 -31.82
N VAL A 125 28.03 2.86 -32.08
CA VAL A 125 28.92 1.88 -31.45
C VAL A 125 29.59 2.50 -30.23
N VAL A 126 29.28 1.99 -29.04
CA VAL A 126 29.99 2.39 -27.81
C VAL A 126 31.34 1.68 -27.74
N GLU A 127 32.41 2.38 -27.39
CA GLU A 127 33.75 1.81 -27.30
C GLU A 127 33.83 0.63 -26.32
N SER A 128 34.62 -0.40 -26.66
CA SER A 128 34.75 -1.62 -25.84
C SER A 128 35.16 -1.33 -24.40
N ARG A 129 36.07 -0.37 -24.17
CA ARG A 129 36.51 0.04 -22.82
C ARG A 129 35.36 0.54 -21.94
N VAL A 130 34.38 1.22 -22.52
CA VAL A 130 33.20 1.73 -21.81
C VAL A 130 32.26 0.57 -21.47
N ILE A 131 32.12 -0.41 -22.36
CA ILE A 131 31.34 -1.63 -22.08
C ILE A 131 31.99 -2.44 -20.97
N THR A 132 33.31 -2.58 -20.95
CA THR A 132 34.06 -3.25 -19.87
C THR A 132 33.85 -2.54 -18.53
N GLU A 133 33.92 -1.20 -18.50
CA GLU A 133 33.65 -0.43 -17.28
C GLU A 133 32.19 -0.57 -16.83
N HIS A 134 31.24 -0.54 -17.76
CA HIS A 134 29.84 -0.80 -17.45
C HIS A 134 29.62 -2.18 -16.82
N GLN A 135 30.34 -3.20 -17.28
CA GLN A 135 30.26 -4.56 -16.73
C GLN A 135 30.85 -4.63 -15.31
N ARG A 136 31.93 -3.88 -15.04
CA ARG A 136 32.47 -3.72 -13.69
C ARG A 136 31.42 -3.11 -12.75
N LEU A 137 30.80 -1.99 -13.14
CA LEU A 137 29.75 -1.32 -12.37
C LEU A 137 28.48 -2.18 -12.20
N LEU A 138 28.13 -2.98 -13.22
CA LEU A 138 27.01 -3.91 -13.14
C LEU A 138 27.23 -4.99 -12.08
N ARG A 139 28.43 -5.59 -12.04
CA ARG A 139 28.78 -6.58 -11.01
C ARG A 139 28.68 -6.02 -9.59
N GLU A 140 29.13 -4.78 -9.38
CA GLU A 140 28.96 -4.08 -8.09
C GLU A 140 27.50 -3.79 -7.77
N SER A 141 26.69 -3.49 -8.78
CA SER A 141 25.27 -3.24 -8.60
C SER A 141 24.52 -4.49 -8.19
N LEU A 142 24.81 -5.65 -8.79
CA LEU A 142 24.11 -6.91 -8.50
C LEU A 142 24.19 -7.31 -7.01
N SER A 143 25.25 -6.95 -6.29
CA SER A 143 25.37 -7.24 -4.85
C SER A 143 24.57 -6.28 -3.96
N THR A 144 24.12 -5.14 -4.49
CA THR A 144 23.51 -4.05 -3.72
C THR A 144 22.04 -3.80 -4.05
N VAL A 145 21.59 -4.07 -5.28
CA VAL A 145 20.25 -3.70 -5.79
C VAL A 145 19.09 -4.11 -4.88
N HIS A 146 19.13 -5.30 -4.27
CA HIS A 146 18.05 -5.77 -3.39
C HIS A 146 17.94 -5.00 -2.06
N ARG A 147 18.98 -4.25 -1.68
CA ARG A 147 19.03 -3.46 -0.43
C ARG A 147 18.82 -1.97 -0.66
N GLU A 148 18.69 -1.54 -1.92
CA GLU A 148 18.55 -0.12 -2.28
C GLU A 148 17.15 0.45 -2.03
N GLY A 149 16.15 -0.41 -1.78
CA GLY A 149 14.78 0.03 -1.45
C GLY A 149 13.84 0.18 -2.65
N PHE A 150 14.15 -0.48 -3.78
CA PHE A 150 13.18 -0.72 -4.85
C PHE A 150 12.07 -1.66 -4.35
N ASP A 151 10.83 -1.44 -4.80
CA ASP A 151 9.69 -2.29 -4.42
C ASP A 151 9.74 -3.64 -5.14
N GLN A 152 10.27 -3.67 -6.36
CA GLN A 152 10.48 -4.87 -7.14
C GLN A 152 11.82 -4.79 -7.88
N VAL A 153 12.55 -5.89 -7.91
CA VAL A 153 13.83 -6.02 -8.63
C VAL A 153 13.77 -7.27 -9.50
N TYR A 154 13.85 -7.09 -10.81
CA TYR A 154 13.99 -8.16 -11.79
C TYR A 154 15.42 -8.16 -12.31
N ILE A 155 16.08 -9.32 -12.26
CA ILE A 155 17.40 -9.52 -12.85
C ILE A 155 17.21 -10.53 -13.97
N LEU A 156 17.51 -10.12 -15.21
CA LEU A 156 17.25 -10.90 -16.41
C LEU A 156 18.57 -11.25 -17.10
N ASP A 157 18.76 -12.54 -17.36
CA ASP A 157 19.75 -13.00 -18.34
C ASP A 157 19.26 -12.79 -19.79
N PRO A 158 20.09 -13.05 -20.82
CA PRO A 158 19.70 -12.88 -22.22
C PRO A 158 18.49 -13.70 -22.67
N GLU A 159 18.37 -14.96 -22.24
CA GLU A 159 17.26 -15.83 -22.61
C GLU A 159 15.98 -15.43 -21.87
N GLU A 160 16.12 -15.06 -20.59
CA GLU A 160 15.03 -14.55 -19.77
C GLU A 160 14.47 -13.26 -20.36
N ALA A 161 15.32 -12.29 -20.72
CA ALA A 161 14.89 -11.05 -21.35
C ALA A 161 14.18 -11.27 -22.71
N ARG A 162 14.58 -12.28 -23.49
CA ARG A 162 13.93 -12.64 -24.75
C ARG A 162 12.52 -13.20 -24.53
N ARG A 163 12.37 -14.04 -23.50
CA ARG A 163 11.14 -14.76 -23.14
C ARG A 163 10.23 -13.99 -22.17
N ALA A 164 10.73 -12.88 -21.63
CA ALA A 164 10.03 -12.02 -20.70
C ALA A 164 8.80 -11.39 -21.35
N ARG A 165 7.71 -11.31 -20.59
CA ARG A 165 6.48 -10.56 -20.89
C ARG A 165 6.25 -9.53 -19.81
N VAL A 166 5.93 -8.30 -20.19
CA VAL A 166 5.55 -7.27 -19.23
C VAL A 166 4.03 -7.17 -19.18
N GLU A 167 3.48 -7.26 -17.99
CA GLU A 167 2.06 -7.07 -17.74
C GLU A 167 1.87 -5.87 -16.81
N ILE A 168 1.10 -4.89 -17.27
CA ILE A 168 0.73 -3.74 -16.44
C ILE A 168 -0.47 -4.14 -15.59
N VAL A 169 -0.26 -4.21 -14.27
CA VAL A 169 -1.25 -4.67 -13.31
C VAL A 169 -1.80 -3.52 -12.46
N PRO A 170 -3.02 -3.63 -11.91
CA PRO A 170 -3.51 -2.71 -10.89
C PRO A 170 -2.60 -2.66 -9.67
N LEU A 171 -2.69 -1.59 -8.88
CA LEU A 171 -2.03 -1.61 -7.57
C LEU A 171 -2.69 -2.65 -6.66
N PRO A 172 -1.96 -3.23 -5.68
CA PRO A 172 -2.54 -4.16 -4.72
C PRO A 172 -3.74 -3.61 -3.92
N VAL A 173 -3.85 -2.29 -3.79
CA VAL A 173 -4.98 -1.61 -3.13
C VAL A 173 -6.25 -1.62 -4.00
N GLU A 174 -6.15 -1.92 -5.29
CA GLU A 174 -7.29 -1.95 -6.21
C GLU A 174 -7.92 -3.34 -6.25
N SER A 175 -9.09 -3.46 -5.64
CA SER A 175 -9.85 -4.70 -5.62
C SER A 175 -10.86 -4.73 -6.77
N PRO A 176 -11.00 -5.86 -7.48
CA PRO A 176 -12.01 -6.02 -8.52
C PRO A 176 -13.44 -6.16 -7.96
N ALA A 177 -13.60 -6.24 -6.64
CA ALA A 177 -14.91 -6.44 -6.01
C ALA A 177 -15.81 -5.21 -6.19
N ARG A 178 -17.06 -5.45 -6.59
CA ARG A 178 -18.09 -4.42 -6.83
C ARG A 178 -19.14 -4.29 -5.71
N GLY A 179 -19.16 -5.26 -4.80
CA GLY A 179 -20.13 -5.32 -3.70
C GLY A 179 -21.34 -6.19 -4.04
N PRO A 180 -22.45 -6.06 -3.30
CA PRO A 180 -22.66 -5.07 -2.22
C PRO A 180 -21.72 -5.28 -1.01
N PHE A 181 -21.45 -4.21 -0.27
CA PHE A 181 -20.55 -4.22 0.87
C PHE A 181 -21.24 -3.74 2.15
N ASP A 182 -20.81 -4.27 3.29
CA ASP A 182 -21.14 -3.72 4.61
C ASP A 182 -19.82 -3.38 5.32
N LEU A 183 -19.49 -2.09 5.38
CA LEU A 183 -18.24 -1.61 5.95
C LEU A 183 -18.40 -1.44 7.45
N ILE A 184 -17.60 -2.13 8.26
CA ILE A 184 -17.71 -2.14 9.73
C ILE A 184 -16.54 -1.36 10.34
N GLY A 185 -16.86 -0.42 11.24
CA GLY A 185 -15.88 0.37 11.98
C GLY A 185 -15.08 -0.42 13.03
N ASP A 186 -14.39 0.31 13.90
CA ASP A 186 -13.46 -0.24 14.89
C ASP A 186 -14.17 -1.18 15.88
N VAL A 187 -13.78 -2.47 15.85
CA VAL A 187 -14.41 -3.53 16.67
C VAL A 187 -13.84 -3.59 18.07
N HIS A 188 -12.52 -3.45 18.22
CA HIS A 188 -11.80 -3.44 19.49
C HIS A 188 -12.23 -4.56 20.46
N GLY A 189 -12.32 -5.80 19.99
CA GLY A 189 -12.66 -6.96 20.83
C GLY A 189 -14.12 -7.01 21.32
N CYS A 190 -15.01 -6.13 20.83
CA CYS A 190 -16.46 -6.20 21.05
C CYS A 190 -17.11 -7.29 20.18
N LEU A 191 -16.72 -8.55 20.44
CA LEU A 191 -17.17 -9.71 19.65
C LEU A 191 -18.69 -9.84 19.63
N VAL A 192 -19.34 -9.64 20.78
CA VAL A 192 -20.78 -9.86 20.91
C VAL A 192 -21.55 -8.83 20.10
N GLU A 193 -21.15 -7.56 20.16
CA GLU A 193 -21.68 -6.52 19.29
C GLU A 193 -21.40 -6.80 17.82
N LEU A 194 -20.24 -7.36 17.48
CA LEU A 194 -19.95 -7.74 16.09
C LEU A 194 -20.90 -8.84 15.60
N GLU A 195 -21.15 -9.88 16.39
CA GLU A 195 -22.11 -10.94 16.04
C GLU A 195 -23.56 -10.42 15.97
N ASP A 196 -23.95 -9.53 16.89
CA ASP A 196 -25.26 -8.87 16.89
C ASP A 196 -25.43 -7.99 15.63
N LEU A 197 -24.39 -7.25 15.24
CA LEU A 197 -24.39 -6.41 14.04
C LEU A 197 -24.45 -7.25 12.76
N LEU A 198 -23.66 -8.31 12.66
CA LEU A 198 -23.68 -9.24 11.52
C LEU A 198 -25.07 -9.87 11.36
N THR A 199 -25.68 -10.31 12.47
CA THR A 199 -27.05 -10.84 12.48
C THR A 199 -28.04 -9.78 11.99
N ARG A 200 -27.96 -8.55 12.50
CA ARG A 200 -28.82 -7.43 12.09
C ARG A 200 -28.66 -7.05 10.62
N LEU A 201 -27.46 -7.21 10.06
CA LEU A 201 -27.15 -7.02 8.65
C LEU A 201 -27.61 -8.18 7.76
N GLY A 202 -28.15 -9.27 8.32
CA GLY A 202 -28.64 -10.42 7.57
C GLY A 202 -27.60 -11.52 7.32
N TYR A 203 -26.41 -11.42 7.90
CA TYR A 203 -25.41 -12.49 7.81
C TYR A 203 -25.85 -13.69 8.64
N ARG A 204 -25.50 -14.88 8.15
CA ARG A 204 -25.74 -16.17 8.80
C ARG A 204 -24.41 -16.85 9.10
N ARG A 205 -24.40 -17.73 10.09
CA ARG A 205 -23.20 -18.46 10.50
C ARG A 205 -23.29 -19.93 10.08
N ARG A 206 -22.28 -20.45 9.39
CA ARG A 206 -22.09 -21.89 9.13
C ARG A 206 -20.79 -22.34 9.79
N GLY A 207 -20.89 -23.09 10.89
CA GLY A 207 -19.74 -23.39 11.73
C GLY A 207 -19.20 -22.11 12.38
N LYS A 208 -17.93 -21.77 12.11
CA LYS A 208 -17.29 -20.51 12.58
C LYS A 208 -17.41 -19.36 11.59
N ILE A 209 -17.83 -19.63 10.35
CA ILE A 209 -17.76 -18.67 9.25
C ILE A 209 -19.10 -17.96 9.08
N TRP A 210 -19.07 -16.63 9.08
CA TRP A 210 -20.21 -15.79 8.74
C TRP A 210 -20.25 -15.51 7.23
N PHE A 211 -21.45 -15.56 6.64
CA PHE A 211 -21.69 -15.31 5.21
C PHE A 211 -23.07 -14.65 5.02
N HIS A 212 -23.24 -13.88 3.95
CA HIS A 212 -24.54 -13.31 3.61
C HIS A 212 -25.22 -14.12 2.49
N PRO A 213 -26.51 -14.50 2.59
CA PRO A 213 -27.22 -15.25 1.54
C PRO A 213 -27.25 -14.54 0.18
N GLU A 214 -27.32 -13.21 0.19
CA GLU A 214 -27.28 -12.36 -1.01
C GLU A 214 -25.84 -11.99 -1.45
N ASN A 215 -24.84 -12.73 -0.96
CA ASN A 215 -23.42 -12.55 -1.32
C ASN A 215 -22.85 -11.15 -1.04
N ARG A 216 -23.42 -10.41 -0.08
CA ARG A 216 -22.81 -9.21 0.50
C ARG A 216 -21.50 -9.56 1.18
N LYS A 217 -20.54 -8.64 1.13
CA LYS A 217 -19.23 -8.82 1.77
C LYS A 217 -18.99 -7.77 2.84
N VAL A 218 -18.45 -8.20 3.97
CA VAL A 218 -17.98 -7.26 4.99
C VAL A 218 -16.69 -6.58 4.54
N VAL A 219 -16.49 -5.31 4.89
CA VAL A 219 -15.18 -4.66 4.84
C VAL A 219 -14.83 -4.17 6.24
N PHE A 220 -13.89 -4.84 6.89
CA PHE A 220 -13.40 -4.42 8.20
C PHE A 220 -12.42 -3.25 8.07
N LEU A 221 -12.69 -2.14 8.77
CA LEU A 221 -11.88 -0.92 8.73
C LEU A 221 -10.68 -0.93 9.68
N GLY A 222 -10.33 -2.08 10.24
CA GLY A 222 -9.17 -2.23 11.13
C GLY A 222 -9.56 -2.37 12.59
N ASP A 223 -8.56 -2.23 13.45
CA ASP A 223 -8.70 -2.22 14.92
C ASP A 223 -9.68 -3.26 15.47
N LEU A 224 -9.41 -4.52 15.10
CA LEU A 224 -10.22 -5.68 15.44
C LEU A 224 -10.14 -6.07 16.92
N GLY A 225 -8.98 -5.81 17.55
CA GLY A 225 -8.68 -6.13 18.94
C GLY A 225 -8.13 -4.93 19.70
N ASP A 226 -7.57 -5.20 20.88
CA ASP A 226 -7.27 -4.27 21.96
C ASP A 226 -8.52 -3.66 22.63
N ARG A 227 -8.41 -3.37 23.93
CA ARG A 227 -9.42 -2.71 24.80
C ARG A 227 -10.67 -3.52 25.16
N GLY A 228 -11.23 -4.31 24.25
CA GLY A 228 -12.45 -5.08 24.52
C GLY A 228 -12.23 -6.35 25.35
N PRO A 229 -13.31 -7.10 25.61
CA PRO A 229 -13.27 -8.33 26.40
C PRO A 229 -12.89 -9.61 25.61
N PHE A 230 -13.04 -9.62 24.27
CA PHE A 230 -12.88 -10.81 23.44
C PHE A 230 -11.99 -10.57 22.21
N ASN A 231 -10.75 -10.13 22.44
CA ASN A 231 -9.85 -9.64 21.40
C ASN A 231 -9.44 -10.72 20.40
N LEU A 232 -8.94 -11.87 20.88
CA LEU A 232 -8.48 -12.95 20.00
C LEU A 232 -9.64 -13.56 19.21
N ALA A 233 -10.83 -13.64 19.80
CA ALA A 233 -12.02 -14.17 19.15
C ALA A 233 -12.55 -13.22 18.06
N ALA A 234 -12.59 -11.91 18.30
CA ALA A 234 -12.96 -10.92 17.29
C ALA A 234 -11.97 -10.92 16.10
N ILE A 235 -10.66 -11.01 16.39
CA ILE A 235 -9.62 -11.13 15.36
C ILE A 235 -9.80 -12.42 14.55
N ASN A 236 -10.01 -13.56 15.22
CA ASN A 236 -10.23 -14.84 14.54
C ASN A 236 -11.48 -14.82 13.66
N LEU A 237 -12.59 -14.22 14.12
CA LEU A 237 -13.81 -14.09 13.32
C LEU A 237 -13.54 -13.32 12.01
N ALA A 238 -12.86 -12.17 12.10
CA ALA A 238 -12.51 -11.40 10.92
C ALA A 238 -11.56 -12.16 9.97
N MET A 239 -10.54 -12.85 10.51
CA MET A 239 -9.66 -13.70 9.71
C MET A 239 -10.42 -14.83 9.02
N ASP A 240 -11.30 -15.53 9.74
CA ASP A 240 -12.14 -16.62 9.21
C ASP A 240 -13.00 -16.11 8.04
N MET A 241 -13.64 -14.94 8.17
CA MET A 241 -14.46 -14.36 7.09
C MET A 241 -13.63 -13.95 5.86
N VAL A 242 -12.46 -13.34 6.08
CA VAL A 242 -11.58 -12.91 4.97
C VAL A 242 -11.00 -14.12 4.24
N GLU A 243 -10.50 -15.11 4.97
CA GLU A 243 -9.96 -16.35 4.41
C GLU A 243 -11.02 -17.14 3.64
N ALA A 244 -12.28 -17.11 4.09
CA ALA A 244 -13.42 -17.71 3.38
C ALA A 244 -13.95 -16.85 2.21
N GLY A 245 -13.42 -15.64 1.99
CA GLY A 245 -13.82 -14.76 0.89
C GLY A 245 -15.12 -13.98 1.11
N HIS A 246 -15.67 -14.00 2.32
CA HIS A 246 -16.87 -13.27 2.75
C HIS A 246 -16.58 -11.87 3.32
N ALA A 247 -15.31 -11.55 3.55
CA ALA A 247 -14.89 -10.23 3.99
C ALA A 247 -13.61 -9.74 3.29
N LEU A 248 -13.42 -8.43 3.34
CA LEU A 248 -12.17 -7.72 3.05
C LEU A 248 -11.71 -7.00 4.31
N TYR A 249 -10.43 -6.62 4.35
CA TYR A 249 -9.82 -6.03 5.55
C TYR A 249 -8.76 -4.99 5.19
N VAL A 250 -8.77 -3.87 5.92
CA VAL A 250 -7.67 -2.90 5.97
C VAL A 250 -7.16 -2.80 7.41
N PRO A 251 -5.84 -2.68 7.63
CA PRO A 251 -5.29 -2.68 8.98
C PRO A 251 -5.44 -1.31 9.65
N GLY A 252 -5.72 -1.34 10.97
CA GLY A 252 -5.65 -0.15 11.82
C GLY A 252 -4.36 -0.05 12.63
N ASN A 253 -4.20 1.02 13.40
CA ASN A 253 -2.98 1.26 14.17
C ASN A 253 -2.81 0.28 15.33
N HIS A 254 -3.89 -0.19 15.95
CA HIS A 254 -3.81 -1.23 16.98
C HIS A 254 -3.38 -2.57 16.37
N CYS A 255 -3.86 -2.90 15.17
CA CYS A 255 -3.41 -4.08 14.43
C CYS A 255 -1.89 -4.04 14.15
N LYS A 256 -1.34 -2.89 13.72
CA LYS A 256 0.11 -2.70 13.51
C LYS A 256 0.89 -2.88 14.81
N LYS A 257 0.35 -2.39 15.93
CA LYS A 257 0.98 -2.51 17.25
C LYS A 257 1.03 -3.96 17.72
N LEU A 258 -0.07 -4.70 17.58
CA LEU A 258 -0.13 -6.13 17.88
C LEU A 258 0.83 -6.94 16.99
N ALA A 259 0.91 -6.62 15.69
CA ALA A 259 1.88 -7.27 14.79
C ALA A 259 3.32 -7.02 15.24
N GLY A 260 3.63 -5.80 15.69
CA GLY A 260 4.92 -5.46 16.28
C GLY A 260 5.23 -6.29 17.53
N PHE A 261 4.27 -6.41 18.45
CA PHE A 261 4.37 -7.23 19.66
C PHE A 261 4.67 -8.70 19.32
N LEU A 262 3.87 -9.30 18.43
CA LEU A 262 3.98 -10.71 18.04
C LEU A 262 5.26 -11.00 17.24
N SER A 263 5.83 -10.00 16.59
CA SER A 263 7.14 -10.10 15.91
C SER A 263 8.34 -9.95 16.87
N GLY A 264 8.10 -9.85 18.19
CA GLY A 264 9.16 -9.68 19.19
C GLY A 264 9.73 -8.26 19.27
N ARG A 265 9.09 -7.25 18.65
CA ARG A 265 9.54 -5.86 18.78
C ARG A 265 9.18 -5.33 20.18
N ARG A 266 10.07 -4.53 20.77
CA ARG A 266 9.78 -3.81 22.02
C ARG A 266 8.72 -2.74 21.76
N VAL A 267 7.47 -3.06 22.05
CA VAL A 267 6.33 -2.13 21.98
C VAL A 267 5.79 -1.86 23.39
N GLN A 268 5.32 -0.64 23.64
CA GLN A 268 4.70 -0.32 24.91
C GLN A 268 3.32 -0.97 25.02
N VAL A 269 3.13 -1.85 26.01
CA VAL A 269 1.84 -2.50 26.31
C VAL A 269 0.94 -1.50 27.03
N ARG A 270 0.15 -0.75 26.24
CA ARG A 270 -0.76 0.32 26.69
C ARG A 270 -1.89 0.54 25.68
N HIS A 271 -2.89 1.34 26.06
CA HIS A 271 -4.05 1.73 25.25
C HIS A 271 -4.92 0.57 24.79
N GLY A 272 -4.94 -0.54 25.54
CA GLY A 272 -5.78 -1.71 25.27
C GLY A 272 -5.02 -2.97 24.91
N LEU A 273 -3.76 -2.85 24.47
CA LEU A 273 -2.91 -4.01 24.15
C LEU A 273 -2.75 -4.93 25.37
N GLU A 274 -2.77 -4.37 26.57
CA GLU A 274 -2.73 -5.10 27.84
C GLU A 274 -3.85 -6.14 28.01
N LYS A 275 -5.01 -5.96 27.35
CA LYS A 275 -6.08 -6.97 27.37
C LYS A 275 -5.81 -8.09 26.38
N THR A 276 -5.38 -7.75 25.16
CA THR A 276 -4.99 -8.73 24.14
C THR A 276 -3.82 -9.61 24.60
N THR A 277 -2.80 -9.03 25.24
CA THR A 277 -1.66 -9.79 25.77
C THR A 277 -2.09 -10.75 26.88
N ARG A 278 -2.99 -10.33 27.77
CA ARG A 278 -3.54 -11.22 28.81
C ARG A 278 -4.34 -12.39 28.23
N GLU A 279 -5.07 -12.19 27.13
CA GLU A 279 -5.70 -13.30 26.42
C GLU A 279 -4.67 -14.26 25.83
N LEU A 280 -3.59 -13.74 25.22
CA LEU A 280 -2.50 -14.56 24.68
C LEU A 280 -1.75 -15.35 25.77
N GLU A 281 -1.57 -14.76 26.96
CA GLU A 281 -0.91 -15.40 28.11
C GLU A 281 -1.69 -16.60 28.64
N ARG A 282 -3.02 -16.60 28.48
CA ARG A 282 -3.89 -17.73 28.89
C ARG A 282 -3.87 -18.91 27.91
N LEU A 283 -3.38 -18.72 26.70
CA LEU A 283 -3.21 -19.78 25.72
C LEU A 283 -1.97 -20.62 26.03
N SER A 284 -2.00 -21.90 25.65
CA SER A 284 -0.79 -22.72 25.60
C SER A 284 0.24 -22.13 24.62
N SER A 285 1.51 -22.50 24.76
CA SER A 285 2.56 -22.02 23.84
C SER A 285 2.24 -22.34 22.39
N ALA A 286 1.74 -23.56 22.11
CA ALA A 286 1.41 -23.99 20.76
C ALA A 286 0.28 -23.17 20.14
N GLU A 287 -0.78 -22.87 20.91
CA GLU A 287 -1.91 -22.05 20.46
C GLU A 287 -1.49 -20.60 20.24
N ARG A 288 -0.67 -20.05 21.14
CA ARG A 288 -0.13 -18.69 21.02
C ARG A 288 0.71 -18.55 19.75
N ASP A 289 1.59 -19.51 19.48
CA ASP A 289 2.44 -19.50 18.29
C ASP A 289 1.63 -19.67 17.00
N ALA A 290 0.59 -20.51 17.03
CA ALA A 290 -0.33 -20.68 15.91
C ALA A 290 -1.11 -19.39 15.61
N PHE A 291 -1.65 -18.73 16.63
CA PHE A 291 -2.31 -17.44 16.49
C PHE A 291 -1.35 -16.38 15.96
N ALA A 292 -0.13 -16.29 16.53
CA ALA A 292 0.87 -15.31 16.12
C ALA A 292 1.22 -15.45 14.63
N ARG A 293 1.51 -16.68 14.17
CA ARG A 293 1.80 -16.94 12.75
C ARG A 293 0.63 -16.57 11.85
N ARG A 294 -0.59 -16.98 12.21
CA ARG A 294 -1.80 -16.70 11.42
C ARG A 294 -2.05 -15.19 11.33
N PHE A 295 -2.03 -14.48 12.46
CA PHE A 295 -2.26 -13.03 12.48
C PHE A 295 -1.18 -12.26 11.72
N LEU A 296 0.11 -12.64 11.87
CA LEU A 296 1.19 -11.98 11.13
C LEU A 296 1.04 -12.20 9.62
N GLN A 297 0.70 -13.41 9.18
CA GLN A 297 0.41 -13.68 7.76
C GLN A 297 -0.76 -12.85 7.25
N PHE A 298 -1.85 -12.77 8.02
CA PHE A 298 -3.02 -11.95 7.73
C PHE A 298 -2.66 -10.46 7.61
N PHE A 299 -1.96 -9.91 8.60
CA PHE A 299 -1.54 -8.51 8.63
C PHE A 299 -0.56 -8.15 7.52
N HIS A 300 0.42 -9.01 7.21
CA HIS A 300 1.41 -8.74 6.17
C HIS A 300 0.85 -8.80 4.75
N ARG A 301 -0.22 -9.56 4.54
CA ARG A 301 -0.96 -9.57 3.26
C ARG A 301 -1.89 -8.37 3.10
N ALA A 302 -2.25 -7.70 4.20
CA ALA A 302 -3.17 -6.58 4.17
C ALA A 302 -2.55 -5.34 3.50
N VAL A 303 -3.38 -4.67 2.70
CA VAL A 303 -3.06 -3.39 2.07
C VAL A 303 -3.59 -2.23 2.93
N PRO A 304 -2.95 -1.04 2.91
CA PRO A 304 -3.31 0.05 3.83
C PRO A 304 -4.70 0.63 3.63
N TYR A 305 -5.26 0.48 2.42
CA TYR A 305 -6.61 0.89 2.06
C TYR A 305 -7.05 0.04 0.85
N LEU A 306 -8.35 0.04 0.56
CA LEU A 306 -8.93 -0.64 -0.59
C LEU A 306 -9.68 0.36 -1.47
N ILE A 307 -9.45 0.28 -2.77
CA ILE A 307 -10.25 0.90 -3.83
C ILE A 307 -11.19 -0.20 -4.34
N LEU A 308 -12.49 0.06 -4.23
CA LEU A 308 -13.58 -0.86 -4.51
C LEU A 308 -14.54 -0.25 -5.52
N ASP A 309 -15.36 -1.12 -6.10
CA ASP A 309 -16.43 -0.74 -7.03
C ASP A 309 -15.95 0.22 -8.13
N GLU A 310 -14.89 -0.19 -8.84
CA GLU A 310 -14.27 0.56 -9.94
C GLU A 310 -13.80 1.97 -9.56
N GLY A 311 -13.46 2.18 -8.28
CA GLY A 311 -12.99 3.48 -7.79
C GLY A 311 -14.08 4.36 -7.20
N ARG A 312 -15.32 3.89 -7.10
CA ARG A 312 -16.42 4.64 -6.48
C ARG A 312 -16.42 4.56 -4.94
N LEU A 313 -15.75 3.57 -4.36
CA LEU A 313 -15.66 3.37 -2.92
C LEU A 313 -14.21 3.19 -2.49
N VAL A 314 -13.82 3.84 -1.40
CA VAL A 314 -12.53 3.65 -0.73
C VAL A 314 -12.76 3.31 0.74
N ALA A 315 -12.20 2.19 1.17
CA ALA A 315 -12.19 1.77 2.57
C ALA A 315 -10.79 1.95 3.15
N VAL A 316 -10.68 2.63 4.29
CA VAL A 316 -9.40 2.93 4.95
C VAL A 316 -9.63 3.07 6.45
N HIS A 317 -8.60 2.85 7.29
CA HIS A 317 -8.75 2.99 8.73
C HIS A 317 -8.81 4.45 9.20
N GLY A 318 -7.69 5.18 9.21
CA GLY A 318 -7.61 6.55 9.74
C GLY A 318 -7.92 7.66 8.73
N GLY A 319 -8.02 7.32 7.44
CA GLY A 319 -8.35 8.26 6.37
C GLY A 319 -7.36 8.29 5.22
N ILE A 320 -7.71 8.97 4.13
CA ILE A 320 -6.87 9.12 2.95
C ILE A 320 -7.26 10.35 2.12
N LYS A 321 -6.28 11.18 1.73
CA LYS A 321 -6.53 12.34 0.85
C LYS A 321 -6.74 11.89 -0.59
N GLU A 322 -7.53 12.64 -1.36
CA GLU A 322 -7.79 12.36 -2.77
C GLU A 322 -6.52 12.11 -3.58
N LYS A 323 -5.52 13.00 -3.46
CA LYS A 323 -4.23 12.89 -4.17
C LYS A 323 -3.41 11.62 -3.83
N MET A 324 -3.75 10.92 -2.75
CA MET A 324 -3.08 9.69 -2.31
C MET A 324 -3.80 8.44 -2.83
N ILE A 325 -5.06 8.54 -3.25
CA ILE A 325 -5.83 7.41 -3.79
C ILE A 325 -5.17 6.96 -5.11
N GLY A 326 -4.97 5.66 -5.27
CA GLY A 326 -4.29 5.08 -6.43
C GLY A 326 -2.77 5.24 -6.38
N ARG A 327 -2.20 5.47 -5.19
CA ARG A 327 -0.75 5.52 -4.94
C ARG A 327 -0.39 4.66 -3.73
N LEU A 328 0.86 4.20 -3.65
CA LEU A 328 1.30 3.34 -2.55
C LEU A 328 2.73 3.67 -2.15
N SER A 329 2.88 4.18 -0.92
CA SER A 329 4.17 4.50 -0.31
C SER A 329 4.12 4.27 1.20
N PRO A 330 5.28 4.20 1.88
CA PRO A 330 5.32 4.17 3.35
C PRO A 330 4.58 5.35 3.99
N ARG A 331 4.70 6.55 3.41
CA ARG A 331 3.99 7.76 3.88
C ARG A 331 2.48 7.62 3.80
N ILE A 332 1.95 7.10 2.69
CA ILE A 332 0.51 6.85 2.53
C ILE A 332 0.05 5.78 3.50
N ARG A 333 0.83 4.70 3.70
CA ARG A 333 0.52 3.65 4.67
C ARG A 333 0.40 4.23 6.09
N ASP A 334 1.33 5.10 6.50
CA ASP A 334 1.25 5.75 7.81
C ASP A 334 0.07 6.71 7.91
N PHE A 335 -0.24 7.48 6.86
CA PHE A 335 -1.45 8.31 6.83
C PHE A 335 -2.73 7.47 6.99
N CYS A 336 -2.82 6.33 6.30
CA CYS A 336 -3.96 5.41 6.40
C CYS A 336 -4.13 4.82 7.81
N LEU A 337 -3.05 4.70 8.57
CA LEU A 337 -3.08 4.13 9.93
C LEU A 337 -3.33 5.18 11.01
N TYR A 338 -2.84 6.40 10.83
CA TYR A 338 -2.79 7.41 11.91
C TYR A 338 -3.53 8.71 11.58
N GLY A 339 -4.03 8.88 10.36
CA GLY A 339 -4.60 10.13 9.86
C GLY A 339 -3.56 11.23 9.62
N ASP A 340 -4.03 12.48 9.55
CA ASP A 340 -3.20 13.68 9.31
C ASP A 340 -2.60 14.22 10.61
N ALA A 341 -1.68 13.47 11.22
CA ALA A 341 -1.00 13.89 12.43
C ALA A 341 -0.11 15.12 12.18
N THR A 342 -0.17 16.11 13.07
CA THR A 342 0.65 17.34 12.97
C THR A 342 2.07 17.15 13.47
N GLY A 343 2.30 16.10 14.27
CA GLY A 343 3.55 15.87 15.02
C GLY A 343 3.48 16.40 16.45
N GLU A 344 2.48 17.20 16.78
CA GLU A 344 2.22 17.69 18.14
C GLU A 344 1.40 16.66 18.93
N VAL A 345 1.52 16.75 20.26
CA VAL A 345 0.73 15.95 21.20
C VAL A 345 -0.06 16.84 22.14
N THR A 346 -1.27 16.44 22.50
CA THR A 346 -2.06 17.10 23.54
C THR A 346 -1.43 16.89 24.92
N PRO A 347 -1.83 17.64 25.97
CA PRO A 347 -1.38 17.41 27.34
C PRO A 347 -1.60 15.97 27.84
N GLU A 348 -2.61 15.27 27.30
CA GLU A 348 -2.91 13.86 27.58
C GLU A 348 -2.05 12.88 26.77
N GLY A 349 -1.08 13.38 25.99
CA GLY A 349 -0.16 12.57 25.18
C GLY A 349 -0.75 12.00 23.90
N LEU A 350 -1.89 12.53 23.42
CA LEU A 350 -2.54 12.09 22.19
C LEU A 350 -2.07 12.91 20.99
N PRO A 351 -1.86 12.32 19.80
CA PRO A 351 -1.46 13.09 18.62
C PRO A 351 -2.54 14.11 18.20
N VAL A 352 -2.13 15.35 17.97
CA VAL A 352 -2.96 16.36 17.33
C VAL A 352 -3.07 16.05 15.85
N ARG A 353 -4.28 16.15 15.29
CA ARG A 353 -4.59 15.79 13.90
C ARG A 353 -5.36 16.87 13.20
N ARG A 354 -5.07 17.06 11.91
CA ARG A 354 -5.87 17.91 11.02
C ARG A 354 -7.09 17.15 10.53
N ASP A 355 -8.14 17.92 10.25
CA ASP A 355 -9.39 17.43 9.69
C ASP A 355 -9.28 17.34 8.16
N TRP A 356 -8.59 16.30 7.67
CA TRP A 356 -8.36 16.09 6.24
C TRP A 356 -9.67 15.91 5.46
N ALA A 357 -10.72 15.38 6.11
CA ALA A 357 -12.03 15.14 5.51
C ALA A 357 -12.72 16.45 5.09
N LYS A 358 -12.48 17.56 5.82
CA LYS A 358 -12.97 18.91 5.45
C LYS A 358 -12.50 19.35 4.06
N GLU A 359 -11.28 19.01 3.70
CA GLU A 359 -10.63 19.40 2.44
C GLU A 359 -10.87 18.39 1.31
N TYR A 360 -11.47 17.23 1.59
CA TYR A 360 -11.69 16.19 0.60
C TYR A 360 -12.70 16.64 -0.49
N ARG A 361 -12.32 16.49 -1.76
CA ARG A 361 -13.16 16.83 -2.93
C ARG A 361 -13.23 15.71 -3.97
N GLY A 362 -12.75 14.51 -3.62
CA GLY A 362 -12.71 13.38 -4.54
C GLY A 362 -14.08 12.77 -4.82
N GLN A 363 -14.16 12.09 -5.97
CA GLN A 363 -15.40 11.45 -6.44
C GLN A 363 -15.71 10.13 -5.72
N ALA A 364 -14.72 9.47 -5.14
CA ALA A 364 -14.92 8.22 -4.41
C ALA A 364 -15.53 8.50 -3.04
N LEU A 365 -16.47 7.66 -2.58
CA LEU A 365 -16.92 7.67 -1.20
C LEU A 365 -15.81 7.08 -0.33
N VAL A 366 -15.27 7.84 0.62
CA VAL A 366 -14.27 7.35 1.58
C VAL A 366 -14.95 7.00 2.90
N VAL A 367 -14.89 5.74 3.29
CA VAL A 367 -15.43 5.25 4.56
C VAL A 367 -14.27 4.89 5.46
N TYR A 368 -14.27 5.43 6.68
CA TYR A 368 -13.15 5.31 7.60
C TYR A 368 -13.60 5.26 9.08
N GLY A 369 -12.64 5.07 9.99
CA GLY A 369 -12.82 4.99 11.44
C GLY A 369 -11.68 5.69 12.20
N HIS A 370 -11.10 5.05 13.22
CA HIS A 370 -9.93 5.46 14.03
C HIS A 370 -10.17 6.48 15.15
N THR A 371 -10.88 7.58 14.90
CA THR A 371 -11.13 8.61 15.93
C THR A 371 -12.60 8.64 16.27
N PRO A 372 -13.02 8.14 17.45
CA PRO A 372 -14.42 8.01 17.79
C PRO A 372 -15.21 9.32 17.63
N VAL A 373 -16.33 9.25 16.91
CA VAL A 373 -17.28 10.33 16.70
C VAL A 373 -18.65 10.01 17.33
N PRO A 374 -19.43 11.01 17.78
CA PRO A 374 -20.75 10.76 18.35
C PRO A 374 -21.75 10.21 17.32
N LEU A 375 -21.67 10.67 16.07
CA LEU A 375 -22.59 10.34 14.99
C LEU A 375 -21.83 10.16 13.67
N PRO A 376 -22.18 9.15 12.85
CA PRO A 376 -21.64 9.02 11.51
C PRO A 376 -22.33 10.03 10.60
N VAL A 377 -21.59 11.06 10.21
CA VAL A 377 -22.11 12.15 9.36
C VAL A 377 -21.36 12.14 8.04
N PHE A 378 -22.09 12.10 6.93
CA PHE A 378 -21.52 12.33 5.62
C PHE A 378 -21.01 13.77 5.53
N ARG A 379 -19.72 13.91 5.25
CA ARG A 379 -19.08 15.20 5.02
C ARG A 379 -18.28 15.15 3.74
N ASN A 380 -18.64 16.03 2.80
CA ASN A 380 -18.24 15.85 1.40
C ASN A 380 -18.62 14.43 0.96
N ASN A 381 -17.71 13.70 0.30
CA ASN A 381 -17.91 12.29 -0.01
C ASN A 381 -17.10 11.39 0.95
N THR A 382 -17.11 11.72 2.25
CA THR A 382 -16.42 10.94 3.29
C THR A 382 -17.35 10.69 4.47
N ILE A 383 -17.12 9.61 5.21
CA ILE A 383 -17.86 9.30 6.43
C ILE A 383 -17.00 8.51 7.41
N ASP A 384 -16.96 8.99 8.65
CA ASP A 384 -16.38 8.30 9.80
C ASP A 384 -17.46 7.43 10.46
N ILE A 385 -17.20 6.15 10.64
CA ILE A 385 -18.11 5.20 11.27
C ILE A 385 -17.56 4.58 12.55
N ASP A 386 -16.44 5.09 13.09
CA ASP A 386 -16.01 4.74 14.44
C ASP A 386 -16.81 5.55 15.46
N GLN A 387 -17.73 4.89 16.17
CA GLN A 387 -18.47 5.50 17.28
C GLN A 387 -18.01 5.02 18.65
N GLY A 388 -16.81 4.44 18.74
CA GLY A 388 -16.23 4.01 20.00
C GLY A 388 -17.05 2.94 20.71
N CYS A 389 -17.44 1.87 20.01
CA CYS A 389 -18.19 0.75 20.59
C CYS A 389 -17.60 0.28 21.94
N VAL A 390 -16.29 0.07 21.97
CA VAL A 390 -15.59 -0.37 23.19
C VAL A 390 -15.66 0.63 24.35
N MET A 391 -15.96 1.90 24.07
CA MET A 391 -16.13 2.98 25.04
C MET A 391 -17.58 3.18 25.47
N GLY A 392 -18.50 2.27 25.11
CA GLY A 392 -19.92 2.36 25.42
C GLY A 392 -20.76 3.08 24.35
N GLY A 393 -20.18 3.36 23.18
CA GLY A 393 -20.90 3.91 22.04
C GLY A 393 -21.67 2.85 21.25
N LYS A 394 -21.47 2.80 19.94
CA LYS A 394 -22.12 1.82 19.04
C LYS A 394 -21.10 1.19 18.11
N LEU A 395 -21.31 -0.07 17.74
CA LEU A 395 -20.65 -0.66 16.57
C LEU A 395 -21.49 -0.33 15.33
N THR A 396 -20.86 0.28 14.34
CA THR A 396 -21.54 0.81 13.16
C THR A 396 -21.07 0.12 11.89
N ALA A 397 -22.03 -0.20 11.03
CA ALA A 397 -21.81 -0.54 9.65
C ALA A 397 -22.42 0.49 8.69
N LEU A 398 -21.75 0.72 7.56
CA LEU A 398 -22.33 1.39 6.39
C LEU A 398 -22.60 0.35 5.30
N ARG A 399 -23.85 0.23 4.87
CA ARG A 399 -24.24 -0.57 3.70
C ARG A 399 -23.94 0.20 2.43
N TYR A 400 -23.32 -0.45 1.46
CA TYR A 400 -23.00 0.10 0.14
C TYR A 400 -23.51 -0.85 -0.95
N PRO A 401 -24.18 -0.34 -2.00
CA PRO A 401 -24.29 1.07 -2.40
C PRO A 401 -25.41 1.86 -1.72
N GLU A 402 -26.17 1.26 -0.81
CA GLU A 402 -27.40 1.84 -0.23
C GLU A 402 -27.14 3.12 0.60
N ARG A 403 -25.91 3.28 1.11
CA ARG A 403 -25.50 4.35 2.04
C ARG A 403 -26.33 4.38 3.33
N GLU A 404 -26.78 3.21 3.77
CA GLU A 404 -27.56 3.03 4.99
C GLU A 404 -26.67 2.74 6.20
N ILE A 405 -26.96 3.37 7.32
CA ILE A 405 -26.27 3.14 8.59
C ILE A 405 -27.02 2.09 9.39
N VAL A 406 -26.32 1.01 9.77
CA VAL A 406 -26.83 -0.05 10.66
C VAL A 406 -25.94 -0.13 11.88
N GLN A 407 -26.53 -0.16 13.07
CA GLN A 407 -25.80 -0.02 14.32
C GLN A 407 -26.30 -0.98 15.39
N VAL A 408 -25.41 -1.33 16.32
CA VAL A 408 -25.78 -1.97 17.58
C VAL A 408 -25.14 -1.22 18.74
N PRO A 409 -25.87 -0.95 19.83
CA PRO A 409 -25.28 -0.31 21.00
C PRO A 409 -24.31 -1.26 21.69
N ALA A 410 -23.24 -0.70 22.26
CA ALA A 410 -22.38 -1.44 23.17
C ALA A 410 -23.19 -1.89 24.39
N ARG A 411 -22.98 -3.13 24.85
CA ARG A 411 -23.71 -3.65 26.03
C ARG A 411 -23.29 -2.97 27.32
N GLN A 412 -22.06 -2.46 27.37
CA GLN A 412 -21.50 -1.70 28.48
C GLN A 412 -20.26 -0.91 28.03
N VAL A 413 -19.73 -0.09 28.94
CA VAL A 413 -18.42 0.57 28.76
C VAL A 413 -17.31 -0.44 29.08
N TYR A 414 -16.59 -0.93 28.06
CA TYR A 414 -15.50 -1.90 28.24
C TYR A 414 -14.14 -1.23 28.51
N TYR A 415 -13.96 0.00 28.04
CA TYR A 415 -12.75 0.79 28.19
C TYR A 415 -13.10 2.26 28.33
N ALA A 416 -12.59 2.92 29.37
CA ALA A 416 -12.91 4.33 29.61
C ALA A 416 -12.38 5.21 28.47
N PRO A 417 -13.18 6.14 27.92
CA PRO A 417 -12.68 7.13 26.97
C PRO A 417 -11.69 8.07 27.66
N VAL A 418 -10.68 8.53 26.92
CA VAL A 418 -9.82 9.63 27.40
C VAL A 418 -10.70 10.90 27.52
N LYS A 419 -10.48 11.76 28.51
CA LYS A 419 -11.34 12.94 28.80
C LYS A 419 -11.69 13.79 27.56
N SER A 420 -10.78 13.92 26.59
CA SER A 420 -11.00 14.64 25.33
C SER A 420 -12.00 13.98 24.37
N LEU A 421 -12.14 12.65 24.43
CA LEU A 421 -13.13 11.86 23.69
C LEU A 421 -14.46 11.80 24.43
N ALA A 422 -14.46 11.88 25.77
CA ALA A 422 -15.68 11.88 26.57
C ALA A 422 -16.64 13.02 26.19
N GLY A 423 -16.11 14.23 25.94
CA GLY A 423 -16.93 15.36 25.46
C GLY A 423 -17.44 15.24 24.03
N ARG A 424 -16.79 14.43 23.18
CA ARG A 424 -17.22 14.17 21.80
C ARG A 424 -18.22 13.02 21.71
N VAL A 425 -18.08 11.98 22.55
CA VAL A 425 -18.98 10.81 22.58
C VAL A 425 -20.23 11.07 23.43
N ALA A 426 -20.17 11.94 24.45
CA ALA A 426 -21.29 12.23 25.35
C ALA A 426 -22.21 13.37 24.87
N ALA A 427 -21.99 13.96 23.68
CA ALA A 427 -22.91 14.92 23.09
C ALA A 427 -24.18 14.17 22.63
N LYS A 428 -25.16 14.11 23.54
CA LYS A 428 -26.49 13.51 23.37
C LYS A 428 -27.34 14.26 22.36
#